data_AF-A0A084G3L3-F1
#
_entry.id   AF-A0A084G3L3-F1
#
_cell.length_a   1.000
_cell.length_b   1.000
_cell.length_c   1.000
_cell.angle_alpha   90.00
_cell.angle_beta   90.00
_cell.angle_gamma   90.00
#
_symmetry.space_group_name_H-M   'P 1'
#
loop_
_entity.id
_entity.type
_entity.pdbx_description
1 polymer ?
#
loop_
_entity_poly.entity_id
_entity_poly.type
_entity_poly.pdbx_seq_one_letter_code
_entity_poly.pdbx_strand_id
1 'polypeptide(L)'
;MDVYPRADGEGQEAVYESYFEELQQEFDDQSVLCLVRVAVQFATGQSTLEQYLDDILAHLRKDGPRHAYDVPSPFGEFYLELDLIGGAVKARMFTPGFVPLSEQEWGILRKAAHLAYTTGNPVEFDRKSQDESLELSRLSPESVDILAIICYARRHVKLLPHLLGMFPAVPESTTFDAFDTVVLEPRLNPYLGRWGHSKMGRMEYITIEAQLWTAILNAGWIHDAAIQEIGYRLHRELYPSCRAGEDGIPFGTPVFFDWIQAVANRLRPYVDFVGTLLICCRTLEEARDVVAVFPLDKIYNLDNMRKEREAGSPLVRSGDIPVLIAESNVQDEALKIDILQLVLDWYQDVDLNGTMDRWEECSHMTYFTALHRAAQRGDEALARFLVEKGARVDKVERLSGLTASGFARREGHEALAVWLENQPTAHDG
;
A
#
# COMPACT_ATOMS: atom_id res chain seq x y z
N MET A 1 -3.47 -12.46 14.55
CA MET A 1 -3.90 -12.49 15.96
C MET A 1 -4.92 -11.40 16.24
N ASP A 2 -6.11 -11.78 16.71
CA ASP A 2 -7.14 -10.86 17.20
C ASP A 2 -7.27 -11.02 18.72
N VAL A 3 -7.56 -9.92 19.44
CA VAL A 3 -7.67 -9.92 20.90
C VAL A 3 -9.04 -9.40 21.31
N TYR A 4 -9.77 -10.21 22.06
CA TYR A 4 -11.14 -9.93 22.50
C TYR A 4 -11.23 -9.89 24.03
N PRO A 5 -12.15 -9.11 24.60
CA PRO A 5 -12.54 -9.26 25.99
C PRO A 5 -13.10 -10.67 26.21
N ARG A 6 -12.72 -11.33 27.31
CA ARG A 6 -13.26 -12.65 27.65
C ARG A 6 -14.75 -12.56 27.98
N ALA A 7 -15.51 -13.61 27.68
CA ALA A 7 -16.95 -13.69 27.93
C ALA A 7 -17.34 -13.57 29.42
N ASP A 8 -16.41 -13.91 30.32
CA ASP A 8 -16.55 -13.77 31.78
C ASP A 8 -16.34 -12.32 32.26
N GLY A 9 -15.91 -11.41 31.38
CA GLY A 9 -15.60 -10.02 31.69
C GLY A 9 -14.26 -9.80 32.39
N GLU A 10 -13.50 -10.86 32.67
CA GLU A 10 -12.22 -10.80 33.37
C GLU A 10 -11.05 -11.07 32.41
N GLY A 11 -10.46 -9.99 31.89
CA GLY A 11 -9.26 -10.05 31.07
C GLY A 11 -9.53 -10.18 29.56
N GLN A 12 -8.49 -10.57 28.82
CA GLN A 12 -8.51 -10.68 27.37
C GLN A 12 -8.12 -12.09 26.92
N GLU A 13 -8.65 -12.51 25.78
CA GLU A 13 -8.25 -13.73 25.08
C GLU A 13 -7.81 -13.39 23.66
N ALA A 14 -6.85 -14.16 23.15
CA ALA A 14 -6.39 -14.04 21.78
C ALA A 14 -6.99 -15.18 20.96
N VAL A 15 -7.45 -14.87 19.77
CA VAL A 15 -7.75 -15.84 18.72
C VAL A 15 -6.67 -15.68 17.65
N TYR A 16 -6.07 -16.80 17.27
CA TYR A 16 -5.10 -16.84 16.19
C TYR A 16 -5.66 -17.76 15.11
N GLU A 17 -5.83 -17.18 13.92
CA GLU A 17 -6.13 -17.89 12.70
C GLU A 17 -5.03 -17.49 11.71
N SER A 18 -4.30 -18.48 11.22
CA SER A 18 -3.30 -18.30 10.17
C SER A 18 -3.46 -19.41 9.14
N TYR A 19 -3.18 -19.06 7.88
CA TYR A 19 -3.08 -20.05 6.81
C TYR A 19 -1.80 -20.91 6.93
N PHE A 20 -0.88 -20.55 7.84
CA PHE A 20 0.38 -21.25 8.07
C PHE A 20 0.27 -22.21 9.25
N GLU A 21 0.33 -23.50 8.95
CA GLU A 21 0.20 -24.57 9.94
C GLU A 21 1.21 -24.43 11.08
N GLU A 22 2.43 -23.97 10.83
CA GLU A 22 3.46 -23.83 11.86
C GLU A 22 3.13 -22.76 12.91
N LEU A 23 2.60 -21.61 12.48
CA LEU A 23 2.21 -20.54 13.41
C LEU A 23 0.96 -20.94 14.21
N GLN A 24 0.03 -21.66 13.57
CA GLN A 24 -1.12 -22.23 14.26
C GLN A 24 -0.72 -23.29 15.29
N GLN A 25 0.21 -24.18 14.93
CA GLN A 25 0.72 -25.20 15.85
C GLN A 25 1.47 -24.59 17.04
N GLU A 26 2.29 -23.56 16.82
CA GLU A 26 2.99 -22.85 17.88
C GLU A 26 1.99 -22.09 18.79
N PHE A 27 0.88 -21.58 18.25
CA PHE A 27 -0.21 -21.03 19.05
C PHE A 27 -0.89 -22.08 19.95
N ASP A 28 -1.14 -23.27 19.40
CA ASP A 28 -1.84 -24.37 20.06
C ASP A 28 -0.98 -25.08 21.13
N ASP A 29 0.35 -25.12 20.94
CA ASP A 29 1.28 -25.75 21.89
C ASP A 29 1.60 -24.84 23.09
N GLN A 30 0.83 -25.03 24.18
CA GLN A 30 1.03 -24.29 25.42
C GLN A 30 2.27 -24.70 26.22
N SER A 31 2.98 -25.75 25.81
CA SER A 31 4.16 -26.26 26.54
C SER A 31 5.45 -25.53 26.16
N VAL A 32 5.45 -24.80 25.05
CA VAL A 32 6.60 -24.07 24.52
C VAL A 32 6.35 -22.56 24.59
N LEU A 33 7.26 -21.84 25.24
CA LEU A 33 7.23 -20.38 25.29
C LEU A 33 8.11 -19.80 24.17
N CYS A 34 7.62 -19.88 22.92
CA CYS A 34 8.26 -19.30 21.74
C CYS A 34 7.52 -18.00 21.30
N LEU A 35 7.88 -17.45 20.15
CA LEU A 35 7.50 -16.14 19.64
C LEU A 35 5.98 -15.90 19.66
N VAL A 36 5.16 -16.86 19.19
CA VAL A 36 3.70 -16.76 19.21
C VAL A 36 3.17 -16.65 20.62
N ARG A 37 3.61 -17.56 21.50
CA ARG A 37 3.09 -17.61 22.86
C ARG A 37 3.48 -16.36 23.66
N VAL A 38 4.69 -15.86 23.47
CA VAL A 38 5.17 -14.62 24.07
C VAL A 38 4.33 -13.42 23.58
N ALA A 39 4.04 -13.35 22.28
CA ALA A 39 3.18 -12.31 21.72
C ALA A 39 1.75 -12.37 22.25
N VAL A 40 1.16 -13.57 22.36
CA VAL A 40 -0.18 -13.78 22.94
C VAL A 40 -0.23 -13.34 24.40
N GLN A 41 0.75 -13.73 25.21
CA GLN A 41 0.80 -13.34 26.62
C GLN A 41 0.88 -11.82 26.77
N PHE A 42 1.66 -11.16 25.94
CA PHE A 42 1.76 -9.70 25.99
C PHE A 42 0.48 -9.01 25.51
N ALA A 43 -0.06 -9.47 24.39
CA ALA A 43 -1.27 -8.90 23.79
C ALA A 43 -2.51 -9.05 24.69
N THR A 44 -2.56 -10.11 25.51
CA THR A 44 -3.64 -10.35 26.48
C THR A 44 -3.35 -9.81 27.89
N GLY A 45 -2.22 -9.12 28.09
CA GLY A 45 -1.85 -8.49 29.36
C GLY A 45 -1.32 -9.46 30.43
N GLN A 46 -0.91 -10.67 30.06
CA GLN A 46 -0.31 -11.66 30.94
C GLN A 46 1.19 -11.44 31.19
N SER A 47 1.87 -10.66 30.34
CA SER A 47 3.29 -10.30 30.51
C SER A 47 3.51 -8.79 30.38
N THR A 48 4.65 -8.31 30.92
CA THR A 48 5.07 -6.91 30.77
C THR A 48 5.74 -6.68 29.43
N LEU A 49 5.85 -5.42 29.01
CA LEU A 49 6.61 -5.05 27.82
C LEU A 49 8.08 -5.49 27.90
N GLU A 50 8.69 -5.34 29.09
CA GLU A 50 10.07 -5.75 29.32
C GLU A 50 10.24 -7.27 29.13
N GLN A 51 9.34 -8.07 29.73
CA GLN A 51 9.35 -9.52 29.56
C GLN A 51 9.16 -9.93 28.10
N TYR A 52 8.19 -9.33 27.42
CA TYR A 52 7.91 -9.56 26.01
C TYR A 52 9.11 -9.26 25.11
N LEU A 53 9.74 -8.09 25.26
CA LEU A 53 10.91 -7.72 24.45
C LEU A 53 12.12 -8.59 24.76
N ASP A 54 12.39 -8.88 26.04
CA ASP A 54 13.51 -9.74 26.42
C ASP A 54 13.36 -11.15 25.86
N ASP A 55 12.19 -11.76 25.97
CA ASP A 55 11.92 -13.12 25.50
C ASP A 55 12.02 -13.24 23.97
N ILE A 56 11.47 -12.27 23.24
CA ILE A 56 11.53 -12.28 21.76
C ILE A 56 12.96 -12.01 21.30
N LEU A 57 13.58 -10.92 21.76
CA LEU A 57 14.92 -10.53 21.30
C LEU A 57 16.00 -11.53 21.72
N ALA A 58 15.78 -12.34 22.76
CA ALA A 58 16.68 -13.42 23.12
C ALA A 58 16.94 -14.40 21.96
N HIS A 59 16.00 -14.57 21.02
CA HIS A 59 16.20 -15.45 19.87
C HIS A 59 17.32 -14.97 18.93
N LEU A 60 17.57 -13.66 18.85
CA LEU A 60 18.67 -13.10 18.05
C LEU A 60 20.04 -13.28 18.70
N ARG A 61 20.09 -13.64 19.99
CA ARG A 61 21.31 -13.80 20.76
C ARG A 61 22.05 -15.09 20.37
N LYS A 62 23.38 -15.07 20.39
CA LYS A 62 24.23 -16.22 20.07
C LYS A 62 23.91 -17.46 20.90
N ASP A 63 23.81 -17.30 22.22
CA ASP A 63 23.44 -18.36 23.16
C ASP A 63 21.99 -18.17 23.64
N GLY A 64 21.14 -17.74 22.71
CA GLY A 64 19.69 -17.56 22.91
C GLY A 64 18.93 -18.89 22.96
N PRO A 65 17.66 -18.86 23.39
CA PRO A 65 16.81 -20.04 23.32
C PRO A 65 16.62 -20.50 21.87
N ARG A 66 16.46 -21.81 21.69
CA ARG A 66 16.09 -22.45 20.43
C ARG A 66 14.98 -23.45 20.69
N HIS A 67 13.81 -23.19 20.14
CA HIS A 67 12.58 -23.95 20.37
C HIS A 67 12.22 -24.80 19.14
N ALA A 68 11.25 -25.71 19.30
CA ALA A 68 10.80 -26.58 18.21
C ALA A 68 10.19 -25.81 17.02
N TYR A 69 9.66 -24.61 17.26
CA TYR A 69 9.01 -23.75 16.26
C TYR A 69 9.93 -22.68 15.67
N ASP A 70 11.21 -22.66 16.06
CA ASP A 70 12.27 -21.87 15.41
C ASP A 70 12.69 -22.54 14.10
N VAL A 71 11.73 -22.65 13.17
CA VAL A 71 11.90 -23.20 11.84
C VAL A 71 11.49 -22.17 10.79
N PRO A 72 12.12 -22.17 9.60
CA PRO A 72 11.72 -21.30 8.51
C PRO A 72 10.33 -21.68 8.01
N SER A 73 9.57 -20.68 7.52
CA SER A 73 8.30 -20.93 6.83
C SER A 73 8.57 -21.67 5.50
N PRO A 74 7.79 -22.70 5.14
CA PRO A 74 7.91 -23.36 3.84
C PRO A 74 7.64 -22.41 2.66
N PHE A 75 7.01 -21.27 2.92
CA PHE A 75 6.71 -20.22 1.94
C PHE A 75 7.65 -19.01 2.04
N GLY A 76 8.68 -19.06 2.89
CA GLY A 76 9.83 -18.14 2.87
C GLY A 76 9.61 -16.70 3.35
N GLU A 77 8.39 -16.16 3.33
CA GLU A 77 8.18 -14.70 3.36
C GLU A 77 7.17 -14.20 4.41
N PHE A 78 6.36 -15.07 5.03
CA PHE A 78 5.16 -14.67 5.80
C PHE A 78 5.35 -14.58 7.33
N TYR A 79 6.54 -14.24 7.81
CA TYR A 79 6.83 -14.24 9.25
C TYR A 79 6.05 -13.19 10.04
N LEU A 80 5.58 -12.13 9.38
CA LEU A 80 4.95 -10.97 10.01
C LEU A 80 3.46 -11.15 10.35
N GLU A 81 2.85 -12.29 10.00
CA GLU A 81 1.46 -12.62 10.39
C GLU A 81 1.26 -12.85 11.89
N LEU A 82 2.34 -13.14 12.63
CA LEU A 82 2.33 -13.31 14.08
C LEU A 82 1.87 -12.01 14.77
N ASP A 83 2.83 -11.12 14.84
CA ASP A 83 2.83 -9.74 15.24
C ASP A 83 4.07 -9.12 14.62
N LEU A 84 4.08 -7.79 14.45
CA LEU A 84 5.13 -7.15 13.67
C LEU A 84 6.53 -7.33 14.27
N ILE A 85 6.67 -7.31 15.60
CA ILE A 85 7.99 -7.33 16.25
C ILE A 85 8.51 -8.77 16.38
N GLY A 86 7.69 -9.73 16.84
CA GLY A 86 8.10 -11.13 16.91
C GLY A 86 8.29 -11.74 15.53
N GLY A 87 7.43 -11.38 14.58
CA GLY A 87 7.59 -11.75 13.18
C GLY A 87 8.87 -11.19 12.56
N ALA A 88 9.26 -9.96 12.89
CA ALA A 88 10.53 -9.37 12.46
C ALA A 88 11.74 -10.11 13.01
N VAL A 89 11.68 -10.51 14.28
CA VAL A 89 12.73 -11.33 14.87
C VAL A 89 12.83 -12.67 14.17
N LYS A 90 11.70 -13.33 13.88
CA LYS A 90 11.69 -14.60 13.12
C LYS A 90 12.25 -14.42 11.70
N ALA A 91 11.81 -13.39 10.98
CA ALA A 91 12.33 -13.05 9.65
C ALA A 91 13.84 -12.84 9.68
N ARG A 92 14.34 -12.11 10.68
CA ARG A 92 15.77 -11.84 10.83
C ARG A 92 16.58 -13.09 11.14
N MET A 93 16.07 -14.00 11.97
CA MET A 93 16.74 -15.29 12.28
C MET A 93 16.99 -16.12 11.02
N PHE A 94 16.10 -16.04 10.04
CA PHE A 94 16.16 -16.82 8.81
C PHE A 94 16.65 -16.03 7.59
N THR A 95 17.01 -14.76 7.76
CA THR A 95 17.68 -13.99 6.70
C THR A 95 19.01 -14.69 6.34
N PRO A 96 19.27 -14.97 5.05
CA PRO A 96 20.54 -15.54 4.62
C PRO A 96 21.73 -14.73 5.13
N GLY A 97 22.70 -15.39 5.76
CA GLY A 97 23.89 -14.73 6.29
C GLY A 97 23.71 -14.07 7.67
N PHE A 98 22.55 -14.22 8.32
CA PHE A 98 22.35 -13.72 9.68
C PHE A 98 23.43 -14.26 10.65
N VAL A 99 24.04 -13.34 11.41
CA VAL A 99 25.00 -13.65 12.47
C VAL A 99 24.35 -13.33 13.81
N PRO A 100 24.24 -14.32 14.73
CA PRO A 100 23.68 -14.06 16.05
C PRO A 100 24.43 -12.97 16.82
N LEU A 101 23.67 -12.14 17.54
CA LEU A 101 24.18 -10.97 18.25
C LEU A 101 25.07 -11.39 19.43
N SER A 102 26.11 -10.58 19.66
CA SER A 102 26.91 -10.67 20.89
C SER A 102 26.09 -10.26 22.11
N GLU A 103 26.47 -10.74 23.32
CA GLU A 103 25.83 -10.31 24.57
C GLU A 103 25.84 -8.79 24.77
N GLN A 104 26.91 -8.13 24.32
CA GLN A 104 27.04 -6.68 24.41
C GLN A 104 26.04 -5.97 23.50
N GLU A 105 25.97 -6.36 22.24
CA GLU A 105 25.05 -5.76 21.27
C GLU A 105 23.60 -6.06 21.64
N TRP A 106 23.29 -7.31 21.97
CA TRP A 106 21.97 -7.74 22.44
C TRP A 106 21.53 -6.93 23.67
N GLY A 107 22.45 -6.70 24.61
CA GLY A 107 22.20 -5.87 25.79
C GLY A 107 21.85 -4.42 25.48
N ILE A 108 22.42 -3.84 24.42
CA ILE A 108 22.07 -2.50 23.94
C ILE A 108 20.72 -2.54 23.22
N LEU A 109 20.53 -3.52 22.32
CA LEU A 109 19.32 -3.67 21.52
C LEU A 109 18.07 -3.78 22.39
N ARG A 110 18.05 -4.63 23.44
CA ARG A 110 16.82 -4.78 24.26
C ARG A 110 16.39 -3.49 24.96
N LYS A 111 17.36 -2.71 25.46
CA LYS A 111 17.10 -1.42 26.12
C LYS A 111 16.64 -0.38 25.11
N ALA A 112 17.33 -0.29 23.98
CA ALA A 112 16.94 0.58 22.88
C ALA A 112 15.54 0.22 22.33
N ALA A 113 15.21 -1.06 22.24
CA ALA A 113 13.90 -1.56 21.83
C ALA A 113 12.80 -1.12 22.80
N HIS A 114 13.03 -1.23 24.11
CA HIS A 114 12.09 -0.74 25.13
C HIS A 114 11.87 0.79 25.03
N LEU A 115 12.95 1.56 24.85
CA LEU A 115 12.88 3.01 24.63
C LEU A 115 12.12 3.36 23.35
N ALA A 116 12.46 2.70 22.23
CA ALA A 116 11.82 2.92 20.93
C ALA A 116 10.34 2.55 20.98
N TYR A 117 9.97 1.49 21.68
CA TYR A 117 8.58 1.09 21.85
C TYR A 117 7.78 2.19 22.59
N THR A 118 8.33 2.74 23.67
CA THR A 118 7.61 3.66 24.56
C THR A 118 7.73 5.15 24.21
N THR A 119 8.74 5.55 23.44
CA THR A 119 9.10 6.97 23.24
C THR A 119 9.13 7.31 21.76
N GLY A 120 8.07 7.92 21.21
CA GLY A 120 8.01 8.31 19.79
C GLY A 120 8.67 9.65 19.45
N ASN A 121 9.17 10.39 20.45
CA ASN A 121 9.84 11.68 20.27
C ASN A 121 11.37 11.48 20.18
N PRO A 122 12.03 11.89 19.09
CA PRO A 122 13.48 11.74 18.90
C PRO A 122 14.33 12.35 20.02
N VAL A 123 14.01 13.58 20.45
CA VAL A 123 14.79 14.30 21.47
C VAL A 123 14.71 13.58 22.82
N GLU A 124 13.54 13.06 23.15
CA GLU A 124 13.35 12.30 24.38
C GLU A 124 14.04 10.93 24.31
N PHE A 125 13.97 10.26 23.16
CA PHE A 125 14.65 8.99 22.91
C PHE A 125 16.17 9.13 23.06
N ASP A 126 16.76 10.16 22.44
CA ASP A 126 18.20 10.43 22.52
C ASP A 126 18.63 10.73 23.97
N ARG A 127 17.86 11.56 24.68
CA ARG A 127 18.13 11.89 26.08
C ARG A 127 18.07 10.65 26.98
N LYS A 128 17.03 9.80 26.86
CA LYS A 128 16.93 8.56 27.64
C LYS A 128 18.03 7.56 27.29
N SER A 129 18.42 7.49 26.02
CA SER A 129 19.54 6.64 25.58
C SER A 129 20.85 7.08 26.23
N GLN A 130 21.08 8.39 26.37
CA GLN A 130 22.25 8.94 27.08
C GLN A 130 22.19 8.66 28.59
N ASP A 131 21.03 8.84 29.22
CA ASP A 131 20.84 8.54 30.65
C ASP A 131 21.15 7.07 30.97
N GLU A 132 20.76 6.16 30.08
CA GLU A 132 21.05 4.72 30.18
C GLU A 132 22.44 4.32 29.68
N SER A 133 23.25 5.28 29.23
CA SER A 133 24.59 5.05 28.66
C SER A 133 24.59 4.05 27.50
N LEU A 134 23.57 4.10 26.64
CA LEU A 134 23.46 3.23 25.46
C LEU A 134 24.39 3.69 24.34
N GLU A 135 25.37 2.87 24.00
CA GLU A 135 26.24 3.10 22.85
C GLU A 135 25.57 2.63 21.55
N LEU A 136 24.56 3.38 21.09
CA LEU A 136 23.76 3.05 19.90
C LEU A 136 24.59 2.79 18.64
N SER A 137 25.77 3.42 18.51
CA SER A 137 26.71 3.20 17.40
C SER A 137 27.32 1.79 17.33
N ARG A 138 27.15 0.97 18.37
CA ARG A 138 27.55 -0.44 18.37
C ARG A 138 26.50 -1.39 17.79
N LEU A 139 25.30 -0.90 17.49
CA LEU A 139 24.28 -1.70 16.86
C LEU A 139 24.65 -1.96 15.40
N SER A 140 24.53 -3.21 14.98
CA SER A 140 24.57 -3.61 13.57
C SER A 140 23.36 -3.07 12.81
N PRO A 141 23.44 -2.95 11.47
CA PRO A 141 22.29 -2.66 10.62
C PRO A 141 21.07 -3.56 10.92
N GLU A 142 21.31 -4.84 11.21
CA GLU A 142 20.28 -5.83 11.54
C GLU A 142 19.58 -5.50 12.86
N SER A 143 20.32 -5.06 13.87
CA SER A 143 19.75 -4.58 15.13
C SER A 143 18.92 -3.30 14.93
N VAL A 144 19.37 -2.40 14.06
CA VAL A 144 18.65 -1.17 13.71
C VAL A 144 17.34 -1.48 12.98
N ASP A 145 17.33 -2.49 12.11
CA ASP A 145 16.11 -2.94 11.42
C ASP A 145 15.01 -3.35 12.39
N ILE A 146 15.35 -4.06 13.46
CA ILE A 146 14.41 -4.40 14.52
C ILE A 146 13.86 -3.13 15.21
N LEU A 147 14.71 -2.14 15.49
CA LEU A 147 14.26 -0.86 16.05
C LEU A 147 13.34 -0.08 15.09
N ALA A 148 13.62 -0.14 13.79
CA ALA A 148 12.79 0.47 12.76
C ALA A 148 11.40 -0.20 12.69
N ILE A 149 11.35 -1.54 12.75
CA ILE A 149 10.08 -2.28 12.82
C ILE A 149 9.30 -1.92 14.09
N ILE A 150 9.97 -1.81 15.25
CA ILE A 150 9.29 -1.39 16.49
C ILE A 150 8.67 0.00 16.32
N CYS A 151 9.39 0.95 15.71
CA CYS A 151 8.86 2.28 15.45
C CYS A 151 7.69 2.26 14.46
N TYR A 152 7.77 1.42 13.43
CA TYR A 152 6.68 1.21 12.48
C TYR A 152 5.44 0.60 13.17
N ALA A 153 5.61 -0.48 13.94
CA ALA A 153 4.56 -1.13 14.71
C ALA A 153 3.87 -0.15 15.67
N ARG A 154 4.66 0.71 16.32
CA ARG A 154 4.17 1.75 17.23
C ARG A 154 3.64 3.02 16.57
N ARG A 155 3.80 3.15 15.25
CA ARG A 155 3.41 4.33 14.46
C ARG A 155 4.16 5.61 14.86
N HIS A 156 5.45 5.50 15.17
CA HIS A 156 6.29 6.64 15.59
C HIS A 156 6.81 7.43 14.39
N VAL A 157 5.96 8.27 13.80
CA VAL A 157 6.27 9.07 12.58
C VAL A 157 7.48 9.99 12.69
N LYS A 158 7.89 10.36 13.91
CA LYS A 158 9.08 11.21 14.13
C LYS A 158 10.32 10.40 14.48
N LEU A 159 10.19 9.37 15.31
CA LEU A 159 11.33 8.54 15.71
C LEU A 159 11.83 7.66 14.57
N LEU A 160 10.94 7.07 13.76
CA LEU A 160 11.35 6.21 12.66
C LEU A 160 12.35 6.91 11.71
N PRO A 161 12.02 8.04 11.05
CA PRO A 161 12.97 8.70 10.16
C PRO A 161 14.24 9.19 10.87
N HIS A 162 14.16 9.56 12.16
CA HIS A 162 15.34 9.89 12.96
C HIS A 162 16.29 8.70 13.09
N LEU A 163 15.77 7.52 13.47
CA LEU A 163 16.56 6.29 13.56
C LEU A 163 17.15 5.89 12.20
N LEU A 164 16.35 5.88 11.14
CA LEU A 164 16.83 5.56 9.79
C LEU A 164 17.96 6.51 9.35
N GLY A 165 17.88 7.79 9.74
CA GLY A 165 18.92 8.79 9.46
C GLY A 165 20.19 8.64 10.31
N MET A 166 20.07 8.17 11.56
CA MET A 166 21.22 7.87 12.42
C MET A 166 22.05 6.69 11.91
N PHE A 167 21.42 5.76 11.19
CA PHE A 167 22.00 4.50 10.75
C PHE A 167 21.83 4.32 9.24
N PRO A 168 22.62 5.06 8.43
CA PRO A 168 22.47 5.04 6.98
C PRO A 168 22.96 3.74 6.32
N ALA A 169 23.67 2.89 7.06
CA ALA A 169 24.06 1.57 6.58
C ALA A 169 22.83 0.65 6.61
N VAL A 170 22.16 0.51 5.47
CA VAL A 170 21.03 -0.40 5.29
C VAL A 170 21.56 -1.84 5.16
N PRO A 171 20.97 -2.84 5.85
CA PRO A 171 21.32 -4.25 5.65
C PRO A 171 21.12 -4.69 4.20
N GLU A 172 21.80 -5.75 3.74
CA GLU A 172 21.58 -6.32 2.38
C GLU A 172 20.15 -6.86 2.19
N SER A 173 19.47 -7.21 3.28
CA SER A 173 18.05 -7.56 3.32
C SER A 173 17.41 -7.07 4.63
N THR A 174 16.26 -6.42 4.53
CA THR A 174 15.51 -5.86 5.65
C THR A 174 14.28 -6.71 5.95
N THR A 175 13.75 -6.58 7.17
CA THR A 175 12.45 -7.18 7.49
C THR A 175 11.34 -6.57 6.65
N PHE A 176 11.49 -5.30 6.23
CA PHE A 176 10.53 -4.65 5.34
C PHE A 176 10.43 -5.30 3.95
N ASP A 177 11.43 -6.08 3.53
CA ASP A 177 11.35 -6.89 2.30
C ASP A 177 10.33 -8.02 2.42
N ALA A 178 10.04 -8.48 3.64
CA ALA A 178 9.08 -9.54 3.94
C ALA A 178 7.66 -9.00 4.23
N PHE A 179 7.41 -7.70 4.01
CA PHE A 179 6.06 -7.15 4.14
C PHE A 179 5.19 -7.61 2.97
N ASP A 180 4.08 -8.27 3.26
CA ASP A 180 3.09 -8.63 2.26
C ASP A 180 1.77 -7.87 2.45
N THR A 181 0.80 -8.23 1.63
CA THR A 181 -0.51 -7.61 1.60
C THR A 181 -1.38 -7.92 2.82
N VAL A 182 -1.18 -9.09 3.44
CA VAL A 182 -1.90 -9.56 4.62
C VAL A 182 -1.51 -8.75 5.87
N VAL A 183 -0.29 -8.21 5.91
CA VAL A 183 0.18 -7.33 6.98
C VAL A 183 -0.37 -5.91 6.82
N LEU A 184 -0.43 -5.40 5.60
CA LEU A 184 -0.86 -4.03 5.29
C LEU A 184 -2.37 -3.83 5.51
N GLU A 185 -3.18 -4.78 5.07
CA GLU A 185 -4.64 -4.71 5.13
C GLU A 185 -5.18 -4.40 6.55
N PRO A 186 -4.86 -5.16 7.61
CA PRO A 186 -5.37 -4.87 8.96
C PRO A 186 -4.83 -3.57 9.56
N ARG A 187 -3.70 -3.06 9.07
CA ARG A 187 -3.16 -1.78 9.54
C ARG A 187 -3.91 -0.58 8.97
N LEU A 188 -4.60 -0.78 7.85
CA LEU A 188 -5.37 0.23 7.12
C LEU A 188 -6.88 0.00 7.22
N ASN A 189 -7.31 -1.21 7.55
CA ASN A 189 -8.70 -1.58 7.70
C ASN A 189 -9.12 -1.62 9.19
N PRO A 190 -9.92 -0.65 9.66
CA PRO A 190 -10.32 -0.58 11.06
C PRO A 190 -11.36 -1.61 11.48
N TYR A 191 -11.91 -2.37 10.53
CA TYR A 191 -12.85 -3.47 10.80
C TYR A 191 -12.12 -4.78 11.12
N LEU A 192 -10.84 -4.88 10.79
CA LEU A 192 -10.01 -6.01 11.17
C LEU A 192 -9.46 -5.73 12.58
N GLY A 193 -9.96 -6.47 13.58
CA GLY A 193 -9.63 -6.31 15.00
C GLY A 193 -8.22 -6.79 15.39
N ARG A 194 -7.28 -6.83 14.43
CA ARG A 194 -5.97 -7.43 14.64
C ARG A 194 -5.13 -6.59 15.57
N TRP A 195 -4.41 -7.28 16.45
CA TRP A 195 -3.49 -6.64 17.36
C TRP A 195 -2.27 -6.10 16.60
N GLY A 196 -2.02 -4.79 16.71
CA GLY A 196 -1.03 -4.08 15.89
C GLY A 196 -0.07 -3.20 16.68
N HIS A 197 0.13 -3.45 17.97
CA HIS A 197 1.04 -2.71 18.89
C HIS A 197 0.75 -1.22 19.12
N SER A 198 -0.20 -0.62 18.40
CA SER A 198 -0.55 0.80 18.47
C SER A 198 -2.03 1.00 18.78
N LYS A 199 -2.33 1.97 19.65
CA LYS A 199 -3.69 2.34 20.09
C LYS A 199 -4.27 3.55 19.35
N MET A 200 -3.65 3.99 18.24
CA MET A 200 -4.08 5.20 17.53
C MET A 200 -5.50 5.07 16.94
N GLY A 201 -6.10 6.18 16.51
CA GLY A 201 -7.48 6.21 15.99
C GLY A 201 -7.56 6.11 14.47
N ARG A 202 -8.74 5.73 13.96
CA ARG A 202 -9.07 5.50 12.54
C ARG A 202 -8.51 6.56 11.57
N MET A 203 -8.79 7.82 11.85
CA MET A 203 -8.49 8.94 10.95
C MET A 203 -6.99 9.27 10.86
N GLU A 204 -6.21 8.96 11.90
CA GLU A 204 -4.77 9.26 11.91
C GLU A 204 -3.98 8.19 11.14
N TYR A 205 -4.54 6.98 10.98
CA TYR A 205 -3.82 5.85 10.40
C TYR A 205 -3.27 6.13 9.01
N ILE A 206 -4.09 6.60 8.07
CA ILE A 206 -3.67 6.66 6.66
C ILE A 206 -2.57 7.71 6.45
N THR A 207 -2.72 8.89 7.05
CA THR A 207 -1.68 9.94 6.96
C THR A 207 -0.39 9.48 7.64
N ILE A 208 -0.51 8.80 8.79
CA ILE A 208 0.66 8.27 9.51
C ILE A 208 1.34 7.17 8.70
N GLU A 209 0.60 6.20 8.16
CA GLU A 209 1.15 5.11 7.36
C GLU A 209 1.83 5.67 6.11
N ALA A 210 1.24 6.67 5.44
CA ALA A 210 1.89 7.37 4.34
C ALA A 210 3.24 7.98 4.76
N GLN A 211 3.31 8.64 5.92
CA GLN A 211 4.56 9.22 6.44
C GLN A 211 5.62 8.15 6.78
N LEU A 212 5.20 7.05 7.41
CA LEU A 212 6.10 5.94 7.76
C LEU A 212 6.66 5.28 6.49
N TRP A 213 5.81 4.94 5.53
CA TRP A 213 6.24 4.35 4.27
C TRP A 213 7.07 5.32 3.43
N THR A 214 6.73 6.62 3.41
CA THR A 214 7.59 7.65 2.79
C THR A 214 9.00 7.61 3.37
N ALA A 215 9.14 7.52 4.69
CA ALA A 215 10.45 7.43 5.35
C ALA A 215 11.21 6.15 4.97
N ILE A 216 10.55 4.99 4.99
CA ILE A 216 11.12 3.68 4.63
C ILE A 216 11.63 3.69 3.18
N LEU A 217 10.78 4.15 2.24
CA LEU A 217 11.10 4.22 0.82
C LEU A 217 12.26 5.18 0.54
N ASN A 218 12.26 6.36 1.16
CA ASN A 218 13.33 7.33 0.96
C ASN A 218 14.66 6.84 1.54
N ALA A 219 14.63 6.18 2.69
CA ALA A 219 15.82 5.59 3.30
C ALA A 219 16.35 4.37 2.54
N GLY A 220 15.54 3.77 1.66
CA GLY A 220 15.93 2.62 0.84
C GLY A 220 15.90 1.29 1.56
N TRP A 221 15.04 1.17 2.56
CA TRP A 221 14.88 -0.02 3.39
C TRP A 221 14.01 -1.10 2.75
N ILE A 222 13.76 -1.01 1.44
CA ILE A 222 13.12 -2.07 0.64
C ILE A 222 14.03 -2.33 -0.56
N HIS A 223 14.44 -3.59 -0.71
CA HIS A 223 15.45 -4.08 -1.65
C HIS A 223 14.85 -4.93 -2.78
N ASP A 224 13.82 -5.75 -2.51
CA ASP A 224 13.32 -6.73 -3.49
C ASP A 224 12.38 -6.11 -4.54
N ALA A 225 12.50 -6.55 -5.79
CA ALA A 225 11.59 -6.23 -6.89
C ALA A 225 10.19 -6.89 -6.77
N ALA A 226 9.98 -7.82 -5.83
CA ALA A 226 8.66 -8.29 -5.37
C ALA A 226 7.78 -7.16 -4.78
N ILE A 227 8.35 -5.95 -4.64
CA ILE A 227 7.74 -4.62 -4.52
C ILE A 227 6.42 -4.43 -5.30
N GLN A 228 6.14 -5.18 -6.36
CA GLN A 228 4.92 -4.99 -7.15
C GLN A 228 3.64 -5.20 -6.34
N GLU A 229 3.58 -6.25 -5.52
CA GLU A 229 2.35 -6.53 -4.75
C GLU A 229 2.20 -5.52 -3.59
N ILE A 230 3.31 -5.20 -2.92
CA ILE A 230 3.39 -4.16 -1.90
C ILE A 230 3.00 -2.81 -2.48
N GLY A 231 3.60 -2.42 -3.60
CA GLY A 231 3.29 -1.19 -4.33
C GLY A 231 1.89 -1.18 -4.88
N TYR A 232 1.34 -2.34 -5.27
CA TYR A 232 -0.05 -2.50 -5.64
C TYR A 232 -1.00 -2.18 -4.48
N ARG A 233 -0.74 -2.75 -3.30
CA ARG A 233 -1.56 -2.47 -2.11
C ARG A 233 -1.32 -1.10 -1.53
N LEU A 234 -0.09 -0.65 -1.36
CA LEU A 234 0.19 0.68 -0.83
C LEU A 234 -0.54 1.76 -1.64
N HIS A 235 -0.60 1.61 -2.96
CA HIS A 235 -1.33 2.56 -3.79
C HIS A 235 -2.87 2.41 -3.69
N ARG A 236 -3.40 1.19 -3.48
CA ARG A 236 -4.84 0.90 -3.35
C ARG A 236 -5.42 1.17 -1.96
N GLU A 237 -4.65 0.89 -0.92
CA GLU A 237 -5.06 0.92 0.48
C GLU A 237 -4.69 2.26 1.13
N LEU A 238 -3.58 2.90 0.74
CA LEU A 238 -3.28 4.31 1.09
C LEU A 238 -3.86 5.28 0.05
N TYR A 239 -4.85 4.80 -0.70
CA TYR A 239 -5.53 5.53 -1.74
C TYR A 239 -6.06 6.87 -1.20
N PRO A 240 -5.83 7.99 -1.91
CA PRO A 240 -6.51 9.24 -1.60
C PRO A 240 -7.97 9.11 -2.02
N SER A 241 -8.84 8.66 -1.11
CA SER A 241 -10.26 8.48 -1.41
C SER A 241 -10.95 9.82 -1.65
N CYS A 242 -11.05 10.22 -2.91
CA CYS A 242 -12.02 11.22 -3.40
C CYS A 242 -13.44 10.64 -3.52
N ARG A 243 -13.84 9.79 -2.56
CA ARG A 243 -15.25 9.48 -2.29
C ARG A 243 -15.60 10.27 -1.05
N ALA A 244 -16.67 11.06 -1.11
CA ALA A 244 -17.14 11.83 0.03
C ALA A 244 -17.24 10.94 1.28
N GLY A 245 -16.31 11.15 2.23
CA GLY A 245 -16.06 10.26 3.37
C GLY A 245 -14.57 10.20 3.70
N GLU A 246 -14.14 11.18 4.50
CA GLU A 246 -12.97 11.37 5.40
C GLU A 246 -11.74 10.42 5.44
N ASP A 247 -11.73 9.22 4.86
CA ASP A 247 -10.72 8.18 5.16
C ASP A 247 -9.54 8.13 4.17
N GLY A 248 -8.87 9.25 3.83
CA GLY A 248 -7.75 9.24 2.87
C GLY A 248 -6.65 10.28 3.16
N ILE A 249 -5.48 10.15 2.51
CA ILE A 249 -4.45 11.21 2.57
C ILE A 249 -5.04 12.47 1.90
N PRO A 250 -5.09 13.63 2.57
CA PRO A 250 -5.66 14.82 1.95
C PRO A 250 -4.86 15.23 0.70
N PHE A 251 -5.54 15.22 -0.45
CA PHE A 251 -4.95 15.56 -1.74
C PHE A 251 -4.40 17.00 -1.75
N GLY A 252 -3.28 17.21 -2.43
CA GLY A 252 -2.65 18.53 -2.53
C GLY A 252 -1.86 18.98 -1.30
N THR A 253 -1.77 18.15 -0.24
CA THR A 253 -0.92 18.45 0.92
C THR A 253 0.54 18.06 0.71
N PRO A 254 1.50 18.64 1.45
CA PRO A 254 2.91 18.20 1.39
C PRO A 254 3.09 16.71 1.64
N VAL A 255 2.36 16.14 2.62
CA VAL A 255 2.41 14.70 2.93
C VAL A 255 1.99 13.86 1.72
N PHE A 256 0.96 14.29 1.01
CA PHE A 256 0.53 13.63 -0.22
C PHE A 256 1.62 13.65 -1.29
N PHE A 257 2.22 14.82 -1.56
CA PHE A 257 3.26 14.96 -2.58
C PHE A 257 4.54 14.19 -2.24
N ASP A 258 4.98 14.25 -0.98
CA ASP A 258 6.14 13.49 -0.50
C ASP A 258 5.91 11.98 -0.69
N TRP A 259 4.69 11.51 -0.39
CA TRP A 259 4.28 10.12 -0.56
C TRP A 259 4.32 9.68 -2.02
N ILE A 260 3.61 10.37 -2.92
CA ILE A 260 3.57 9.97 -4.33
C ILE A 260 4.95 10.08 -4.99
N GLN A 261 5.81 10.99 -4.52
CA GLN A 261 7.19 11.09 -4.98
C GLN A 261 8.03 9.88 -4.57
N ALA A 262 7.88 9.41 -3.32
CA ALA A 262 8.54 8.20 -2.84
C ALA A 262 8.08 6.95 -3.60
N VAL A 263 6.76 6.83 -3.84
CA VAL A 263 6.16 5.75 -4.65
C VAL A 263 6.72 5.75 -6.08
N ALA A 264 6.72 6.90 -6.75
CA ALA A 264 7.30 7.06 -8.09
C ALA A 264 8.76 6.60 -8.15
N ASN A 265 9.56 6.95 -7.14
CA ASN A 265 11.00 6.70 -7.14
C ASN A 265 11.36 5.25 -6.84
N ARG A 266 10.59 4.57 -5.97
CA ARG A 266 10.95 3.25 -5.45
C ARG A 266 10.09 2.12 -5.96
N LEU A 267 8.78 2.35 -6.07
CA LEU A 267 7.81 1.28 -6.34
C LEU A 267 7.42 1.20 -7.81
N ARG A 268 7.58 2.29 -8.57
CA ARG A 268 7.16 2.42 -9.99
C ARG A 268 5.72 1.93 -10.20
N PRO A 269 4.71 2.77 -10.01
CA PRO A 269 3.33 2.31 -10.10
C PRO A 269 2.94 1.96 -11.55
N TYR A 270 1.81 1.26 -11.66
CA TYR A 270 1.12 1.09 -12.93
C TYR A 270 0.50 2.41 -13.41
N VAL A 271 0.18 2.49 -14.70
CA VAL A 271 -0.34 3.73 -15.31
C VAL A 271 -1.75 4.10 -14.82
N ASP A 272 -2.56 3.10 -14.48
CA ASP A 272 -3.90 3.23 -13.89
C ASP A 272 -3.88 4.01 -12.56
N PHE A 273 -2.85 3.78 -11.72
CA PHE A 273 -2.66 4.53 -10.48
C PHE A 273 -2.57 6.04 -10.73
N VAL A 274 -1.82 6.48 -11.74
CA VAL A 274 -1.76 7.90 -12.10
C VAL A 274 -3.14 8.41 -12.50
N GLY A 275 -3.90 7.64 -13.27
CA GLY A 275 -5.29 7.96 -13.59
C GLY A 275 -6.18 8.16 -12.36
N THR A 276 -6.00 7.32 -11.33
CA THR A 276 -6.76 7.47 -10.07
C THR A 276 -6.41 8.73 -9.29
N LEU A 277 -5.17 9.22 -9.38
CA LEU A 277 -4.78 10.52 -8.81
C LEU A 277 -5.37 11.67 -9.62
N LEU A 278 -5.39 11.55 -10.95
CA LEU A 278 -5.88 12.59 -11.85
C LEU A 278 -7.37 12.87 -11.68
N ILE A 279 -8.20 11.87 -11.36
CA ILE A 279 -9.63 12.10 -11.10
C ILE A 279 -9.92 12.88 -9.82
N CYS A 280 -8.94 12.96 -8.92
CA CYS A 280 -9.01 13.75 -7.69
C CYS A 280 -8.67 15.23 -7.91
N CYS A 281 -7.99 15.56 -9.00
CA CYS A 281 -7.62 16.94 -9.30
C CYS A 281 -8.86 17.79 -9.55
N ARG A 282 -8.90 18.95 -8.90
CA ARG A 282 -9.92 20.00 -9.03
C ARG A 282 -9.48 21.14 -9.94
N THR A 283 -8.21 21.16 -10.32
CA THR A 283 -7.64 22.11 -11.28
C THR A 283 -6.69 21.41 -12.25
N LEU A 284 -6.46 22.02 -13.41
CA LEU A 284 -5.47 21.54 -14.38
C LEU A 284 -4.03 21.67 -13.84
N GLU A 285 -3.76 22.62 -12.94
CA GLU A 285 -2.46 22.79 -12.31
C GLU A 285 -2.14 21.59 -11.40
N GLU A 286 -3.09 21.18 -10.56
CA GLU A 286 -2.94 19.97 -9.74
C GLU A 286 -2.68 18.72 -10.60
N ALA A 287 -3.37 18.59 -11.73
CA ALA A 287 -3.17 17.48 -12.66
C ALA A 287 -1.76 17.50 -13.28
N ARG A 288 -1.23 18.69 -13.61
CA ARG A 288 0.15 18.86 -14.11
C ARG A 288 1.17 18.49 -13.05
N ASP A 289 0.95 18.88 -11.79
CA ASP A 289 1.83 18.52 -10.68
C ASP A 289 1.89 17.01 -10.47
N VAL A 290 0.74 16.32 -10.53
CA VAL A 290 0.68 14.85 -10.49
C VAL A 290 1.48 14.24 -11.63
N VAL A 291 1.23 14.64 -12.88
CA VAL A 291 1.95 14.12 -14.05
C VAL A 291 3.46 14.36 -13.95
N ALA A 292 3.89 15.50 -13.41
CA ALA A 292 5.30 15.84 -13.24
C ALA A 292 6.03 14.89 -12.26
N VAL A 293 5.33 14.34 -11.26
CA VAL A 293 5.89 13.34 -10.33
C VAL A 293 6.14 12.00 -11.02
N PHE A 294 5.35 11.68 -12.05
CA PHE A 294 5.34 10.40 -12.76
C PHE A 294 5.75 10.54 -14.24
N PRO A 295 7.02 10.91 -14.55
CA PRO A 295 7.52 10.76 -15.91
C PRO A 295 7.47 9.28 -16.33
N LEU A 296 7.33 9.03 -17.64
CA LEU A 296 7.07 7.68 -18.16
C LEU A 296 8.13 6.63 -17.77
N ASP A 297 9.38 7.02 -17.56
CA ASP A 297 10.46 6.13 -17.10
C ASP A 297 10.28 5.62 -15.66
N LYS A 298 9.39 6.24 -14.89
CA LYS A 298 8.96 5.81 -13.55
C LYS A 298 7.67 5.00 -13.54
N ILE A 299 7.05 4.77 -14.70
CA ILE A 299 5.86 3.91 -14.82
C ILE A 299 6.31 2.47 -15.09
N TYR A 300 5.72 1.54 -14.35
CA TYR A 300 6.05 0.13 -14.52
C TYR A 300 5.58 -0.42 -15.86
N ASN A 301 6.49 -1.13 -16.52
CA ASN A 301 6.20 -2.06 -17.61
C ASN A 301 5.45 -1.49 -18.83
N LEU A 302 5.65 -0.21 -19.15
CA LEU A 302 5.03 0.46 -20.32
C LEU A 302 5.25 -0.30 -21.64
N ASP A 303 6.44 -0.83 -21.87
CA ASP A 303 6.76 -1.52 -23.13
C ASP A 303 6.03 -2.85 -23.28
N ASN A 304 5.78 -3.60 -22.20
CA ASN A 304 4.94 -4.79 -22.31
C ASN A 304 3.47 -4.41 -22.43
N MET A 305 2.99 -3.35 -21.78
CA MET A 305 1.62 -2.85 -22.01
C MET A 305 1.39 -2.45 -23.48
N ARG A 306 2.40 -1.83 -24.13
CA ARG A 306 2.37 -1.54 -25.58
C ARG A 306 2.24 -2.83 -26.39
N LYS A 307 3.07 -3.84 -26.12
CA LYS A 307 3.03 -5.14 -26.80
C LYS A 307 1.71 -5.88 -26.57
N GLU A 308 1.17 -5.83 -25.37
CA GLU A 308 -0.14 -6.43 -25.04
C GLU A 308 -1.27 -5.74 -25.83
N ARG A 309 -1.24 -4.41 -25.92
CA ARG A 309 -2.17 -3.65 -26.77
C ARG A 309 -2.05 -4.02 -28.24
N GLU A 310 -0.83 -4.07 -28.78
CA GLU A 310 -0.56 -4.51 -30.16
C GLU A 310 -1.04 -5.95 -30.42
N ALA A 311 -0.94 -6.81 -29.41
CA ALA A 311 -1.42 -8.19 -29.46
C ALA A 311 -2.95 -8.31 -29.26
N GLY A 312 -3.66 -7.19 -29.05
CA GLY A 312 -5.11 -7.19 -28.82
C GLY A 312 -5.53 -7.81 -27.47
N SER A 313 -4.65 -7.73 -26.46
CA SER A 313 -4.95 -8.17 -25.10
C SER A 313 -6.20 -7.46 -24.57
N PRO A 314 -7.10 -8.16 -23.87
CA PRO A 314 -8.25 -7.53 -23.22
C PRO A 314 -7.87 -6.71 -21.97
N LEU A 315 -6.66 -6.87 -21.43
CA LEU A 315 -6.21 -6.30 -20.15
C LEU A 315 -5.46 -4.95 -20.28
N VAL A 316 -5.83 -4.11 -21.26
CA VAL A 316 -5.15 -2.83 -21.49
C VAL A 316 -5.54 -1.82 -20.40
N ARG A 317 -4.77 -1.80 -19.30
CA ARG A 317 -4.94 -0.87 -18.17
C ARG A 317 -4.87 0.61 -18.55
N SER A 318 -4.28 0.96 -19.70
CA SER A 318 -4.26 2.36 -20.17
C SER A 318 -5.64 2.89 -20.58
N GLY A 319 -6.59 2.00 -20.88
CA GLY A 319 -7.99 2.34 -21.12
C GLY A 319 -8.75 2.78 -19.87
N ASP A 320 -8.24 2.48 -18.68
CA ASP A 320 -8.90 2.83 -17.42
C ASP A 320 -8.88 4.35 -17.21
N ILE A 321 -7.79 5.03 -17.59
CA ILE A 321 -7.60 6.47 -17.32
C ILE A 321 -8.68 7.32 -17.99
N PRO A 322 -8.93 7.20 -19.32
CA PRO A 322 -10.01 7.96 -19.95
C PRO A 322 -11.39 7.65 -19.37
N VAL A 323 -11.65 6.39 -19.00
CA VAL A 323 -12.93 5.99 -18.42
C VAL A 323 -13.10 6.60 -17.02
N LEU A 324 -12.08 6.53 -16.17
CA LEU A 324 -12.07 7.12 -14.83
C LEU A 324 -12.33 8.63 -14.87
N ILE A 325 -11.66 9.35 -15.79
CA ILE A 325 -11.87 10.79 -15.98
C ILE A 325 -13.31 11.08 -16.42
N ALA A 326 -13.84 10.31 -17.38
CA ALA A 326 -15.22 10.46 -17.83
C ALA A 326 -16.24 10.18 -16.69
N GLU A 327 -15.97 9.20 -15.83
CA GLU A 327 -16.80 8.85 -14.67
C GLU A 327 -16.72 9.86 -13.52
N SER A 328 -15.68 10.70 -13.47
CA SER A 328 -15.47 11.64 -12.36
C SER A 328 -16.69 12.53 -12.14
N ASN A 329 -17.14 12.57 -10.88
CA ASN A 329 -18.18 13.48 -10.41
C ASN A 329 -17.61 14.74 -9.73
N VAL A 330 -16.28 14.81 -9.58
CA VAL A 330 -15.58 15.95 -8.97
C VAL A 330 -15.27 17.01 -10.01
N GLN A 331 -14.99 16.58 -11.23
CA GLN A 331 -14.55 17.43 -12.34
C GLN A 331 -15.73 17.87 -13.17
N ASP A 332 -15.79 19.15 -13.51
CA ASP A 332 -16.68 19.61 -14.57
C ASP A 332 -16.19 19.15 -15.95
N GLU A 333 -17.04 19.30 -16.95
CA GLU A 333 -16.75 18.80 -18.30
C GLU A 333 -15.51 19.44 -18.92
N ALA A 334 -15.27 20.74 -18.68
CA ALA A 334 -14.10 21.44 -19.19
C ALA A 334 -12.81 20.89 -18.59
N LEU A 335 -12.78 20.69 -17.27
CA LEU A 335 -11.63 20.13 -16.57
C LEU A 335 -11.37 18.67 -16.98
N LYS A 336 -12.41 17.86 -17.20
CA LYS A 336 -12.25 16.49 -17.73
C LYS A 336 -11.54 16.50 -19.09
N ILE A 337 -11.94 17.41 -19.98
CA ILE A 337 -11.31 17.56 -21.31
C ILE A 337 -9.86 18.00 -21.17
N ASP A 338 -9.59 19.01 -20.34
CA ASP A 338 -8.23 19.53 -20.14
C ASP A 338 -7.29 18.47 -19.55
N ILE A 339 -7.76 17.69 -18.57
CA ILE A 339 -6.98 16.60 -17.96
C ILE A 339 -6.79 15.47 -18.97
N LEU A 340 -7.81 15.12 -19.75
CA LEU A 340 -7.67 14.08 -20.76
C LEU A 340 -6.70 14.50 -21.87
N GLN A 341 -6.70 15.77 -22.27
CA GLN A 341 -5.71 16.32 -23.19
C GLN A 341 -4.29 16.23 -22.59
N LEU A 342 -4.12 16.62 -21.32
CA LEU A 342 -2.84 16.46 -20.61
C LEU A 342 -2.36 15.00 -20.60
N VAL A 343 -3.26 14.05 -20.37
CA VAL A 343 -2.96 12.60 -20.37
C VAL A 343 -2.51 12.14 -21.75
N LEU A 344 -3.18 12.56 -22.82
CA LEU A 344 -2.80 12.23 -24.19
C LEU A 344 -1.44 12.81 -24.58
N ASP A 345 -1.10 13.98 -24.05
CA ASP A 345 0.21 14.61 -24.26
C ASP A 345 1.32 13.92 -23.45
N TRP A 346 1.01 13.47 -22.24
CA TRP A 346 1.94 12.76 -21.35
C TRP A 346 2.22 11.32 -21.80
N TYR A 347 1.18 10.58 -22.18
CA TYR A 347 1.27 9.18 -22.60
C TYR A 347 0.51 8.98 -23.91
N GLN A 348 1.24 9.01 -25.03
CA GLN A 348 0.65 8.97 -26.37
C GLN A 348 -0.02 7.63 -26.74
N ASP A 349 0.28 6.55 -25.99
CA ASP A 349 -0.28 5.21 -26.24
C ASP A 349 -1.53 4.89 -25.40
N VAL A 350 -2.14 5.91 -24.77
CA VAL A 350 -3.42 5.76 -24.06
C VAL A 350 -4.48 5.21 -25.02
N ASP A 351 -5.09 4.08 -24.64
CA ASP A 351 -6.15 3.48 -25.44
C ASP A 351 -7.51 4.11 -25.10
N LEU A 352 -7.91 5.13 -25.87
CA LEU A 352 -9.24 5.75 -25.76
C LEU A 352 -10.41 4.76 -25.97
N ASN A 353 -10.13 3.63 -26.62
CA ASN A 353 -11.10 2.60 -26.89
C ASN A 353 -11.02 1.45 -25.88
N GLY A 354 -10.07 1.47 -24.95
CA GLY A 354 -9.97 0.47 -23.89
C GLY A 354 -11.22 0.49 -23.01
N THR A 355 -11.51 -0.66 -22.41
CA THR A 355 -12.63 -0.81 -21.47
C THR A 355 -12.08 -1.11 -20.10
N MET A 356 -12.65 -0.49 -19.07
CA MET A 356 -12.25 -0.77 -17.70
C MET A 356 -12.69 -2.18 -17.27
N ASP A 357 -11.75 -2.99 -16.79
CA ASP A 357 -11.99 -4.34 -16.24
C ASP A 357 -11.62 -4.34 -14.76
N ARG A 358 -12.57 -4.09 -13.86
CA ARG A 358 -12.34 -4.24 -12.41
C ARG A 358 -12.43 -5.73 -12.04
N TRP A 359 -11.34 -6.28 -11.52
CA TRP A 359 -11.27 -7.67 -11.06
C TRP A 359 -12.13 -7.92 -9.79
N GLU A 360 -12.89 -9.01 -9.86
CA GLU A 360 -13.52 -9.93 -8.87
C GLU A 360 -14.52 -9.49 -7.78
N GLU A 361 -14.50 -8.30 -7.17
CA GLU A 361 -15.37 -8.09 -5.98
C GLU A 361 -16.70 -7.37 -6.22
N CYS A 362 -16.93 -6.81 -7.41
CA CYS A 362 -18.18 -6.10 -7.73
C CYS A 362 -18.96 -6.88 -8.81
N SER A 363 -20.05 -7.53 -8.43
CA SER A 363 -20.94 -8.37 -9.25
C SER A 363 -21.70 -7.64 -10.40
N HIS A 364 -21.24 -6.46 -10.81
CA HIS A 364 -21.77 -5.66 -11.92
C HIS A 364 -20.62 -5.10 -12.78
N MET A 365 -19.80 -5.99 -13.35
CA MET A 365 -18.71 -5.62 -14.27
C MET A 365 -19.31 -4.93 -15.50
N THR A 366 -19.11 -3.63 -15.69
CA THR A 366 -19.59 -2.93 -16.88
C THR A 366 -18.42 -2.49 -17.75
N TYR A 367 -18.32 -3.04 -18.96
CA TYR A 367 -17.17 -2.90 -19.87
C TYR A 367 -17.30 -1.64 -20.74
N PHE A 368 -17.25 -0.48 -20.12
CA PHE A 368 -17.45 0.80 -20.78
C PHE A 368 -16.16 1.41 -21.34
N THR A 369 -16.26 2.09 -22.49
CA THR A 369 -15.26 3.05 -22.94
C THR A 369 -15.56 4.43 -22.34
N ALA A 370 -14.60 5.35 -22.40
CA ALA A 370 -14.83 6.74 -22.00
C ALA A 370 -15.99 7.38 -22.78
N LEU A 371 -16.13 7.03 -24.06
CA LEU A 371 -17.21 7.54 -24.92
C LEU A 371 -18.58 7.01 -24.49
N HIS A 372 -18.69 5.73 -24.09
CA HIS A 372 -19.93 5.23 -23.52
C HIS A 372 -20.34 6.00 -22.27
N ARG A 373 -19.39 6.31 -21.39
CA ARG A 373 -19.66 7.07 -20.16
C ARG A 373 -20.04 8.52 -20.43
N ALA A 374 -19.33 9.21 -21.31
CA ALA A 374 -19.69 10.56 -21.73
C ALA A 374 -21.10 10.60 -22.32
N ALA A 375 -21.44 9.64 -23.19
CA ALA A 375 -22.76 9.55 -23.81
C ALA A 375 -23.87 9.22 -22.81
N GLN A 376 -23.62 8.32 -21.86
CA GLN A 376 -24.57 7.98 -20.79
C GLN A 376 -24.90 9.21 -19.92
N ARG A 377 -23.91 10.08 -19.66
CA ARG A 377 -24.08 11.27 -18.82
C ARG A 377 -24.63 12.48 -19.56
N GLY A 378 -24.61 12.44 -20.90
CA GLY A 378 -24.92 13.59 -21.73
C GLY A 378 -23.81 14.65 -21.77
N ASP A 379 -22.57 14.25 -21.46
CA ASP A 379 -21.39 15.12 -21.52
C ASP A 379 -21.02 15.33 -23.01
N GLU A 380 -21.74 16.21 -23.71
CA GLU A 380 -21.64 16.43 -25.16
C GLU A 380 -20.26 16.92 -25.61
N ALA A 381 -19.65 17.87 -24.89
CA ALA A 381 -18.34 18.41 -25.25
C ALA A 381 -17.25 17.34 -25.05
N LEU A 382 -17.35 16.54 -23.98
CA LEU A 382 -16.43 15.43 -23.75
C LEU A 382 -16.60 14.34 -24.82
N ALA A 383 -17.83 13.99 -25.19
CA ALA A 383 -18.10 13.02 -26.25
C ALA A 383 -17.54 13.48 -27.60
N ARG A 384 -17.70 14.76 -27.94
CA ARG A 384 -17.12 15.37 -29.15
C ARG A 384 -15.60 15.30 -29.13
N PHE A 385 -14.98 15.73 -28.03
CA PHE A 385 -13.53 15.66 -27.85
C PHE A 385 -13.00 14.23 -28.02
N LEU A 386 -13.64 13.24 -27.41
CA LEU A 386 -13.25 11.83 -27.52
C LEU A 386 -13.29 11.34 -28.98
N VAL A 387 -14.36 11.65 -29.72
CA VAL A 387 -14.47 11.28 -31.14
C VAL A 387 -13.40 11.99 -31.98
N GLU A 388 -13.15 13.28 -31.75
CA GLU A 388 -12.10 14.04 -32.43
C GLU A 388 -10.70 13.45 -32.21
N LYS A 389 -10.46 12.83 -31.03
CA LYS A 389 -9.21 12.12 -30.71
C LYS A 389 -9.17 10.66 -31.17
N GLY A 390 -10.20 10.17 -31.86
CA GLY A 390 -10.23 8.83 -32.46
C GLY A 390 -10.93 7.76 -31.62
N ALA A 391 -11.80 8.14 -30.68
CA ALA A 391 -12.70 7.19 -30.03
C ALA A 391 -13.70 6.61 -31.04
N ARG A 392 -13.88 5.28 -30.99
CA ARG A 392 -14.75 4.52 -31.87
C ARG A 392 -16.21 4.63 -31.46
N VAL A 393 -17.02 5.24 -32.31
CA VAL A 393 -18.47 5.37 -32.11
C VAL A 393 -19.24 4.06 -32.30
N ASP A 394 -18.63 3.10 -33.02
CA ASP A 394 -19.19 1.80 -33.38
C ASP A 394 -18.87 0.69 -32.35
N LYS A 395 -18.06 0.99 -31.33
CA LYS A 395 -17.74 0.02 -30.28
C LYS A 395 -19.00 -0.26 -29.46
N VAL A 396 -19.24 -1.54 -29.17
CA VAL A 396 -20.37 -2.00 -28.36
C VAL A 396 -19.90 -2.38 -26.97
N GLU A 397 -20.66 -1.99 -25.95
CA GLU A 397 -20.48 -2.44 -24.57
C GLU A 397 -20.87 -3.92 -24.45
N ARG A 398 -20.05 -4.72 -23.76
CA ARG A 398 -20.12 -6.19 -23.78
C ARG A 398 -21.43 -6.75 -23.23
N LEU A 399 -21.99 -6.16 -22.17
CA LEU A 399 -23.16 -6.72 -21.48
C LEU A 399 -24.48 -6.32 -22.13
N SER A 400 -24.63 -5.04 -22.44
CA SER A 400 -25.86 -4.46 -22.99
C SER A 400 -25.91 -4.52 -24.52
N GLY A 401 -24.76 -4.68 -25.18
CA GLY A 401 -24.64 -4.59 -26.63
C GLY A 401 -24.88 -3.17 -27.18
N LEU A 402 -24.95 -2.16 -26.32
CA LEU A 402 -25.21 -0.77 -26.73
C LEU A 402 -23.91 -0.08 -27.16
N THR A 403 -24.01 0.73 -28.21
CA THR A 403 -23.00 1.73 -28.58
C THR A 403 -23.15 2.98 -27.72
N ALA A 404 -22.24 3.95 -27.88
CA ALA A 404 -22.35 5.25 -27.21
C ALA A 404 -23.68 5.96 -27.52
N SER A 405 -24.14 5.95 -28.77
CA SER A 405 -25.45 6.52 -29.13
C SER A 405 -26.60 5.78 -28.44
N GLY A 406 -26.51 4.45 -28.31
CA GLY A 406 -27.47 3.65 -27.57
C GLY A 406 -27.59 4.05 -26.09
N PHE A 407 -26.45 4.31 -25.42
CA PHE A 407 -26.46 4.87 -24.06
C PHE A 407 -27.07 6.26 -24.01
N ALA A 408 -26.68 7.17 -24.91
CA ALA A 408 -27.26 8.52 -24.96
C ALA A 408 -28.79 8.48 -25.15
N ARG A 409 -29.33 7.65 -26.04
CA ARG A 409 -30.79 7.49 -26.22
C ARG A 409 -31.46 6.97 -24.96
N ARG A 410 -30.88 5.94 -24.34
CA ARG A 410 -31.46 5.29 -23.17
C ARG A 410 -31.59 6.26 -21.99
N GLU A 411 -30.64 7.17 -21.84
CA GLU A 411 -30.63 8.18 -20.78
C GLU A 411 -31.32 9.51 -21.21
N GLY A 412 -31.85 9.59 -22.44
CA GLY A 412 -32.64 10.73 -22.93
C GLY A 412 -31.85 11.86 -23.58
N HIS A 413 -30.56 11.67 -23.84
CA HIS A 413 -29.67 12.62 -24.52
C HIS A 413 -29.80 12.52 -26.05
N GLU A 414 -31.00 12.79 -26.57
CA GLU A 414 -31.38 12.55 -27.96
C GLU A 414 -30.50 13.31 -28.97
N ALA A 415 -30.16 14.58 -28.70
CA ALA A 415 -29.31 15.38 -29.58
C ALA A 415 -27.91 14.77 -29.73
N LEU A 416 -27.31 14.32 -28.62
CA LEU A 416 -26.03 13.65 -28.60
C LEU A 416 -26.07 12.30 -29.31
N ALA A 417 -27.13 11.51 -29.08
CA ALA A 417 -27.32 10.23 -29.76
C ALA A 417 -27.35 10.38 -31.28
N VAL A 418 -28.16 11.31 -31.79
CA VAL A 418 -28.24 11.61 -33.22
C VAL A 418 -26.91 12.10 -33.76
N TRP A 419 -26.20 12.95 -33.01
CA TRP A 419 -24.87 13.41 -33.44
C TRP A 419 -23.87 12.25 -33.54
N LEU A 420 -23.84 11.32 -32.56
CA LEU A 420 -22.98 10.13 -32.54
C LEU A 420 -23.27 9.17 -33.70
N GLU A 421 -24.54 8.96 -34.05
CA GLU A 421 -24.94 8.10 -35.18
C GLU A 421 -24.51 8.66 -36.53
N ASN A 422 -24.32 9.97 -36.63
CA ASN A 422 -23.88 10.64 -37.84
C ASN A 422 -22.34 10.77 -37.94
N GLN A 423 -21.59 10.21 -36.98
CA GLN A 423 -20.13 10.18 -37.05
C GLN A 423 -19.65 9.02 -37.94
N PRO A 424 -18.54 9.19 -38.68
CA PRO A 424 -17.98 8.12 -39.49
C PRO A 424 -17.53 6.94 -38.62
N THR A 425 -17.75 5.71 -39.11
CA THR A 425 -17.31 4.51 -38.41
C THR A 425 -15.92 4.09 -38.89
N ALA A 426 -15.21 3.28 -38.11
CA ALA A 426 -13.85 2.82 -38.45
C ALA A 426 -13.79 1.96 -39.74
N HIS A 427 -14.93 1.61 -40.33
CA HIS A 427 -15.04 0.88 -41.60
C HIS A 427 -15.22 1.78 -42.84
N ASP A 428 -15.30 3.10 -42.65
CA ASP A 428 -15.57 4.07 -43.73
C ASP A 428 -14.29 4.75 -44.29
N GLY A 429 -13.09 4.24 -43.97
CA GLY A 429 -11.79 4.84 -44.34
C GLY A 429 -10.79 3.87 -44.97
#